data_AF-A0ABD6ISM8-F1
#
_entry.id   AF-A0ABD6ISM8-F1
#
_cell.length_a   1.000
_cell.length_b   1.000
_cell.length_c   1.000
_cell.angle_alpha   90.00
_cell.angle_beta   90.00
_cell.angle_gamma   90.00
#
_symmetry.space_group_name_H-M   'P 1'
#
loop_
_entity.id
_entity.type
_entity.pdbx_description
1 polymer ?
#
loop_
_entity_poly.entity_id
_entity_poly.type
_entity_poly.pdbx_seq_one_letter_code
_entity_poly.pdbx_strand_id
1 'polypeptide(L)'
;SGRLAPGEGPSAEKRAGSWFRVRFVGEGGGRRVYTEVAGGDPGYDETAKMFAEAALCLALDDLPKTSGQVTTAQAMGDALTERLRAAGITFRVAAER
;
A
#
# COMPACT_ATOMS: atom_id res chain seq x y z
N SER A 1 5.38 -29.96 5.04
CA SER A 1 5.21 -28.49 5.17
C SER A 1 5.50 -27.88 3.82
N GLY A 2 4.49 -27.43 3.07
CA GLY A 2 4.65 -26.83 1.73
C GLY A 2 5.23 -25.41 1.77
N ARG A 3 6.20 -25.15 2.66
CA ARG A 3 6.88 -23.86 2.77
C ARG A 3 8.02 -23.83 1.76
N LEU A 4 8.06 -22.77 0.95
CA LEU A 4 9.11 -22.48 -0.02
C LEU A 4 10.45 -22.29 0.71
N ALA A 5 11.56 -22.63 0.06
CA ALA A 5 12.88 -22.35 0.62
C ALA A 5 13.15 -20.82 0.60
N PRO A 6 13.93 -20.29 1.56
CA PRO A 6 14.33 -18.90 1.56
C PRO A 6 14.98 -18.52 0.22
N GLY A 7 14.53 -17.42 -0.39
CA GLY A 7 15.06 -16.92 -1.66
C GLY A 7 14.39 -17.48 -2.92
N GLU A 8 13.61 -18.56 -2.85
CA GLU A 8 12.92 -19.09 -4.03
C GLU A 8 11.66 -18.29 -4.37
N GLY A 9 10.93 -17.83 -3.35
CA GLY A 9 9.68 -17.09 -3.54
C GLY A 9 8.60 -17.87 -4.30
N PRO A 10 7.39 -17.31 -4.44
CA PRO A 10 6.35 -17.90 -5.28
C PRO A 10 6.71 -17.79 -6.77
N SER A 11 6.30 -18.78 -7.57
CA SER A 11 6.42 -18.72 -9.05
C SER A 11 5.68 -17.50 -9.63
N ALA A 12 6.07 -17.05 -10.82
CA ALA A 12 5.43 -15.92 -11.49
C ALA A 12 3.91 -16.15 -11.69
N GLU A 13 3.51 -17.36 -12.07
CA GLU A 13 2.10 -17.74 -12.20
C GLU A 13 1.34 -17.62 -10.86
N LYS A 14 1.97 -18.07 -9.77
CA LYS A 14 1.36 -17.97 -8.43
C LYS A 14 1.21 -16.52 -7.98
N ARG A 15 2.18 -15.65 -8.30
CA ARG A 15 2.07 -14.21 -8.02
C ARG A 15 0.95 -13.58 -8.85
N ALA A 16 0.90 -13.87 -10.15
CA ALA A 16 -0.13 -13.35 -11.04
C ALA A 16 -1.57 -13.72 -10.62
N GLY A 17 -1.76 -14.88 -9.97
CA GLY A 17 -3.04 -15.30 -9.41
C GLY A 17 -3.32 -14.81 -7.98
N SER A 18 -2.38 -14.13 -7.34
CA SER A 18 -2.50 -13.64 -5.95
C SER A 18 -2.96 -12.20 -5.91
N TRP A 19 -3.70 -11.83 -4.86
CA TRP A 19 -4.22 -10.49 -4.67
C TRP A 19 -4.37 -10.19 -3.18
N PHE A 20 -4.51 -8.90 -2.84
CA PHE A 20 -4.89 -8.49 -1.50
C PHE A 20 -6.01 -7.46 -1.52
N ARG A 21 -6.77 -7.42 -0.41
CA ARG A 21 -7.76 -6.39 -0.13
C ARG A 21 -7.85 -6.19 1.37
N VAL A 22 -7.61 -4.95 1.80
CA VAL A 22 -7.74 -4.54 3.19
C VAL A 22 -8.84 -3.50 3.27
N ARG A 23 -9.79 -3.68 4.19
CA ARG A 23 -10.85 -2.71 4.46
C ARG A 23 -10.61 -2.06 5.82
N PHE A 24 -10.57 -0.74 5.83
CA PHE A 24 -10.53 0.05 7.05
C PHE A 24 -11.92 0.61 7.32
N VAL A 25 -12.30 0.65 8.59
CA VAL A 25 -13.59 1.20 9.03
C VAL A 25 -13.28 2.37 9.95
N GLY A 26 -13.69 3.57 9.55
CA GLY A 26 -13.59 4.78 10.34
C GLY A 26 -14.97 5.19 10.85
N GLU A 27 -15.05 5.62 12.10
CA GLU A 27 -16.28 6.12 12.72
C GLU A 27 -15.99 7.46 13.38
N GLY A 28 -16.85 8.46 13.14
CA GLY A 28 -16.68 9.80 13.71
C GLY A 28 -17.72 10.80 13.21
N GLY A 29 -18.12 11.74 14.07
CA GLY A 29 -19.09 12.79 13.72
C GLY A 29 -20.46 12.24 13.28
N GLY A 30 -20.89 11.11 13.84
CA GLY A 30 -22.15 10.45 13.49
C GLY A 30 -22.13 9.70 12.14
N ARG A 31 -20.96 9.56 11.51
CA ARG A 31 -20.78 8.87 10.23
C ARG A 31 -19.85 7.68 10.37
N ARG A 32 -20.03 6.70 9.50
CA ARG A 32 -19.19 5.52 9.35
C ARG A 32 -18.72 5.38 7.90
N VAL A 33 -17.42 5.37 7.70
CA VAL A 33 -16.79 5.26 6.39
C VAL A 33 -16.02 3.96 6.28
N TYR A 34 -16.18 3.28 5.15
CA TYR A 34 -15.42 2.09 4.82
C TYR A 34 -14.47 2.44 3.69
N THR A 35 -13.16 2.32 3.91
CA THR A 35 -12.15 2.50 2.86
C THR A 35 -11.51 1.16 2.53
N GLU A 36 -11.01 1.04 1.30
CA GLU A 36 -10.41 -0.19 0.81
C GLU A 36 -9.10 0.11 0.10
N VAL A 37 -8.08 -0.69 0.42
CA VAL A 37 -6.80 -0.74 -0.28
C VAL A 37 -6.64 -2.12 -0.89
N ALA A 38 -6.34 -2.20 -2.19
CA ALA A 38 -6.24 -3.48 -2.90
C ALA A 38 -5.17 -3.46 -4.00
N GLY A 39 -4.65 -4.64 -4.33
CA GLY A 39 -3.63 -4.83 -5.36
C GLY A 39 -3.41 -6.30 -5.70
N GLY A 40 -2.37 -6.59 -6.47
CA GLY A 40 -1.93 -7.93 -6.85
C GLY A 40 -1.23 -8.68 -5.70
N ASP A 41 -0.20 -9.45 -6.02
CA ASP A 41 0.51 -10.29 -5.05
C ASP A 41 1.05 -9.47 -3.87
N PRO A 42 0.56 -9.70 -2.63
CA PRO A 42 1.04 -8.96 -1.47
C PRO A 42 2.43 -9.41 -1.03
N GLY A 43 2.83 -10.65 -1.35
CA GLY A 43 4.04 -11.26 -0.83
C GLY A 43 5.32 -10.70 -1.44
N TYR A 44 5.26 -10.24 -2.70
CA TYR A 44 6.42 -9.80 -3.43
C TYR A 44 6.13 -8.55 -4.27
N ASP A 45 5.23 -8.66 -5.26
CA ASP A 45 5.10 -7.63 -6.29
C ASP A 45 4.59 -6.30 -5.71
N GLU A 46 3.51 -6.34 -4.91
CA GLU A 46 2.94 -5.11 -4.32
C GLU A 46 3.81 -4.56 -3.19
N THR A 47 4.46 -5.41 -2.41
CA THR A 47 5.39 -4.95 -1.36
C THR A 47 6.61 -4.26 -1.97
N ALA A 48 7.19 -4.83 -3.04
CA ALA A 48 8.31 -4.23 -3.75
C ALA A 48 7.92 -2.88 -4.38
N LYS A 49 6.72 -2.79 -4.96
CA LYS A 49 6.15 -1.55 -5.48
C LYS A 49 5.99 -0.50 -4.38
N MET A 50 5.38 -0.85 -3.25
CA MET A 50 5.23 0.07 -2.11
C MET A 50 6.57 0.61 -1.61
N PHE A 51 7.58 -0.26 -1.53
CA PHE A 51 8.94 0.13 -1.12
C PHE A 51 9.59 1.08 -2.14
N ALA A 52 9.55 0.74 -3.43
CA ALA A 52 10.14 1.55 -4.49
C ALA A 52 9.48 2.93 -4.60
N GLU A 53 8.14 2.99 -4.57
CA GLU A 53 7.41 4.26 -4.62
C GLU A 53 7.63 5.11 -3.37
N ALA A 54 7.78 4.50 -2.18
CA ALA A 54 8.16 5.24 -0.98
C ALA A 54 9.56 5.86 -1.09
N ALA A 55 10.54 5.11 -1.63
CA ALA A 55 11.89 5.64 -1.86
C ALA A 55 11.89 6.78 -2.88
N LEU A 56 11.15 6.65 -3.97
CA LEU A 56 11.01 7.70 -4.97
C LEU A 56 10.29 8.94 -4.41
N CYS A 57 9.25 8.73 -3.59
CA CYS A 57 8.52 9.80 -2.93
C CYS A 57 9.46 10.65 -2.05
N LEU A 58 10.27 10.01 -1.21
CA LEU A 58 11.26 10.68 -0.36
C LEU A 58 12.32 11.45 -1.14
N ALA A 59 12.70 10.96 -2.32
CA ALA A 59 13.79 11.54 -3.10
C ALA A 59 13.35 12.67 -4.02
N LEU A 60 12.10 12.65 -4.51
CA LEU A 60 11.68 13.45 -5.67
C LEU A 60 10.48 14.37 -5.43
N ASP A 61 9.74 14.19 -4.34
CA ASP A 61 8.48 14.91 -4.12
C ASP A 61 8.61 16.01 -3.04
N ASP A 62 7.71 16.99 -3.08
CA ASP A 62 7.60 18.01 -2.03
C ASP A 62 6.89 17.45 -0.80
N LEU A 63 7.64 17.29 0.30
CA LEU A 63 7.17 16.60 1.51
C LEU A 63 7.13 17.49 2.75
N PRO A 64 6.28 17.17 3.76
CA PRO A 64 6.30 17.84 5.05
C PRO A 64 7.69 17.79 5.71
N LYS A 65 8.09 18.90 6.34
CA LYS A 65 9.34 18.95 7.10
C LYS A 65 9.24 18.09 8.35
N THR A 66 9.78 16.87 8.29
CA THR A 66 9.78 15.89 9.39
C THR A 66 11.18 15.31 9.60
N SER A 67 11.43 14.71 10.76
CA SER A 67 12.72 14.08 11.09
C SER A 67 12.54 12.95 12.11
N GLY A 68 13.46 11.99 12.11
CA GLY A 68 13.45 10.84 13.00
C GLY A 68 12.76 9.63 12.40
N GLN A 69 12.28 8.72 13.26
CA GLN A 69 11.55 7.53 12.85
C GLN A 69 10.05 7.87 12.79
N VAL A 70 9.56 8.15 11.59
CA VAL A 70 8.19 8.58 11.35
C VAL A 70 7.50 7.58 10.43
N THR A 71 6.17 7.52 10.52
CA THR A 71 5.37 6.66 9.64
C THR A 71 5.31 7.24 8.23
N THR A 72 5.01 6.40 7.24
CA THR A 72 4.80 6.83 5.86
C THR A 72 3.69 7.88 5.74
N ALA A 73 2.63 7.75 6.54
CA ALA A 73 1.55 8.73 6.59
C ALA A 73 2.03 10.12 7.04
N GLN A 74 2.94 10.18 8.01
CA GLN A 74 3.47 11.46 8.52
C GLN A 74 4.56 12.04 7.62
N ALA A 75 5.41 11.20 7.03
CA ALA A 75 6.52 11.63 6.19
C ALA A 75 6.09 12.01 4.76
N MET A 76 5.14 11.26 4.19
CA MET A 76 4.82 11.32 2.76
C MET A 76 3.34 11.53 2.48
N GLY A 77 2.44 11.01 3.32
CA GLY A 77 1.00 11.28 3.28
C GLY A 77 0.39 11.09 1.88
N ASP A 78 -0.25 12.15 1.38
CA ASP A 78 -0.95 12.14 0.10
C ASP A 78 0.00 11.94 -1.09
N ALA A 79 1.25 12.44 -1.02
CA ALA A 79 2.22 12.28 -2.11
C ALA A 79 2.51 10.79 -2.40
N LEU A 80 2.75 10.00 -1.35
CA LEU A 80 2.90 8.54 -1.50
C LEU A 80 1.60 7.88 -1.97
N THR A 81 0.45 8.32 -1.44
CA THR A 81 -0.85 7.77 -1.85
C THR A 81 -1.08 7.92 -3.35
N GLU A 82 -0.77 9.09 -3.92
CA GLU A 82 -0.94 9.35 -5.35
C GLU A 82 0.06 8.56 -6.21
N ARG A 83 1.32 8.41 -5.76
CA ARG A 83 2.28 7.52 -6.42
C ARG A 83 1.79 6.08 -6.48
N LEU A 84 1.31 5.55 -5.35
CA LEU A 84 0.82 4.17 -5.29
C LEU A 84 -0.42 3.98 -6.17
N ARG A 85 -1.32 4.96 -6.23
CA ARG A 85 -2.45 4.96 -7.19
C ARG A 85 -1.95 4.91 -8.63
N ALA A 86 -0.97 5.75 -8.99
CA ALA A 86 -0.39 5.79 -10.33
C ALA A 86 0.32 4.47 -10.69
N ALA A 87 0.91 3.79 -9.70
CA ALA A 87 1.52 2.47 -9.83
C ALA A 87 0.50 1.30 -9.78
N GLY A 88 -0.80 1.60 -9.76
CA GLY A 88 -1.88 0.62 -9.88
C GLY A 88 -2.42 0.04 -8.57
N ILE A 89 -2.02 0.57 -7.41
CA ILE A 89 -2.64 0.19 -6.13
C ILE A 89 -3.97 0.92 -6.00
N THR A 90 -5.02 0.16 -5.70
CA THR A 90 -6.34 0.73 -5.48
C THR A 90 -6.43 1.34 -4.10
N PHE A 91 -6.85 2.61 -4.03
CA PHE A 91 -7.32 3.27 -2.81
C PHE A 91 -8.72 3.84 -3.09
N ARG A 92 -9.73 3.45 -2.31
CA ARG A 92 -11.11 3.93 -2.53
C ARG A 92 -11.94 4.00 -1.26
N VAL A 93 -12.92 4.88 -1.25
CA VAL A 93 -14.07 4.78 -0.34
C VAL A 93 -15.01 3.71 -0.89
N ALA A 94 -15.26 2.67 -0.11
CA ALA A 94 -16.09 1.53 -0.50
C ALA A 94 -17.56 1.71 -0.11
N ALA A 95 -17.84 2.43 0.98
CA ALA A 95 -19.18 2.81 1.41
C ALA A 95 -19.13 3.93 2.46
N GLU A 96 -20.20 4.71 2.56
CA GLU A 96 -20.46 5.66 3.66
C GLU A 96 -21.85 5.35 4.25
N ARG A 97 -21.96 5.43 5.57
CA ARG A 97 -23.19 5.17 6.33
C ARG A 97 -23.37 6.19 7.44
#